data_AF-A0A653BRQ6-F1
#
_entry.id   AF-A0A653BRQ6-F1
#
_cell.length_a   1.000
_cell.length_b   1.000
_cell.length_c   1.000
_cell.angle_alpha   90.00
_cell.angle_beta   90.00
_cell.angle_gamma   90.00
#
_symmetry.space_group_name_H-M   'P 1'
#
loop_
_entity.id
_entity.type
_entity.pdbx_description
1 polymer ?
#
loop_
_entity_poly.entity_id
_entity_poly.type
_entity_poly.pdbx_seq_one_letter_code
_entity_poly.pdbx_strand_id
1 'polypeptide(L)'
;MGYVPEILKLLYRKTIEDEGDDQLYFTEAYLDETFRNSIKMKLDHTSTLFQNLHGASTEIEIYASESKDKKTPEKYVVKNYFTHTEPMIIHGNGFSKLTLNYLGNYVPNMWNSIDGCIKCKERTLNLTNKPAKNMPLVYLAIFIE
;
A
#
# COMPACT_ATOMS: atom_id res chain seq x y z
N MET A 1 14.00 -1.22 -5.24
CA MET A 1 14.23 -2.67 -5.38
C MET A 1 15.44 -2.89 -6.28
N GLY A 2 16.14 -4.01 -6.14
CA GLY A 2 17.37 -4.26 -6.91
C GLY A 2 18.12 -5.47 -6.39
N TYR A 3 19.25 -5.75 -7.03
CA TYR A 3 20.15 -6.81 -6.61
C TYR A 3 20.92 -6.41 -5.34
N VAL A 4 21.18 -7.40 -4.48
CA VAL A 4 21.81 -7.18 -3.16
C VAL A 4 23.15 -6.44 -3.26
N PRO A 5 24.09 -6.79 -4.16
CA PRO A 5 25.38 -6.10 -4.23
C PRO A 5 25.26 -4.60 -4.52
N GLU A 6 24.36 -4.20 -5.43
CA GLU A 6 24.10 -2.82 -5.80
C GLU A 6 23.39 -2.06 -4.68
N ILE A 7 22.42 -2.70 -4.00
CA ILE A 7 21.74 -2.11 -2.84
C ILE A 7 22.73 -1.86 -1.71
N LEU A 8 23.61 -2.81 -1.38
CA LEU A 8 24.59 -2.63 -0.31
C LEU A 8 25.59 -1.51 -0.65
N LYS A 9 26.04 -1.40 -1.90
CA LYS A 9 26.85 -0.25 -2.35
C LYS A 9 26.13 1.08 -2.15
N LEU A 10 24.83 1.14 -2.41
CA LEU A 10 24.01 2.33 -2.17
C LEU A 10 23.86 2.63 -0.68
N LEU A 11 23.57 1.63 0.16
CA LEU A 11 23.38 1.79 1.60
C LEU A 11 24.68 2.16 2.34
N TYR A 12 25.84 1.71 1.84
CA TYR A 12 27.14 2.01 2.44
C TYR A 12 27.88 3.20 1.81
N ARG A 13 27.22 3.97 0.93
CA ARG A 13 27.84 5.12 0.25
C ARG A 13 28.31 6.20 1.23
N LYS A 14 27.51 6.48 2.27
CA LYS A 14 27.80 7.49 3.28
C LYS A 14 27.04 7.17 4.57
N THR A 15 27.57 7.58 5.72
CA THR A 15 26.85 7.51 7.01
C THR A 15 25.94 8.73 7.18
N ILE A 16 24.74 8.50 7.71
CA ILE A 16 23.79 9.55 8.12
C ILE A 16 23.40 9.33 9.58
N GLU A 17 22.89 10.38 10.22
CA GLU A 17 22.31 10.31 11.57
C GLU A 17 20.96 9.60 11.55
N ASP A 18 20.50 9.10 12.70
CA ASP A 18 19.21 8.40 12.82
C ASP A 18 18.00 9.27 12.45
N GLU A 19 18.10 10.57 12.69
CA GLU A 19 17.08 11.57 12.30
C GLU A 19 17.36 12.21 10.93
N GLY A 20 18.39 11.72 10.22
CA GLY A 20 18.74 12.18 8.89
C GLY A 20 17.65 11.84 7.85
N ASP A 21 17.48 12.73 6.87
CA ASP A 21 16.51 12.52 5.78
C ASP A 21 17.03 11.44 4.81
N ASP A 22 16.38 10.28 4.85
CA ASP A 22 16.68 9.12 4.02
C ASP A 22 16.38 9.38 2.53
N GLN A 23 15.31 10.12 2.24
CA GLN A 23 14.96 10.51 0.88
C GLN A 23 16.02 11.44 0.29
N LEU A 24 16.53 12.41 1.06
CA LEU A 24 17.63 13.27 0.64
C LEU A 24 18.89 12.44 0.37
N TYR A 25 19.23 11.49 1.25
CA TYR A 25 20.37 10.58 1.07
C TYR A 25 20.32 9.83 -0.27
N PHE A 26 19.18 9.19 -0.58
CA PHE A 26 19.00 8.48 -1.85
C PHE A 26 18.94 9.42 -3.05
N THR A 27 18.42 10.63 -2.89
CA THR A 27 18.38 11.65 -3.95
C THR A 27 19.78 12.11 -4.33
N GLU A 28 20.63 12.42 -3.34
CA GLU A 28 22.04 12.79 -3.59
C GLU A 28 22.81 11.66 -4.30
N ALA A 29 22.53 10.40 -3.96
CA ALA A 29 23.14 9.25 -4.63
C ALA A 29 22.67 9.11 -6.09
N TYR A 30 21.41 9.45 -6.39
CA TYR A 30 20.87 9.41 -7.76
C TYR A 30 21.36 10.59 -8.63
N LEU A 31 21.59 11.76 -8.02
CA LEU A 31 22.07 12.95 -8.73
C LEU A 31 23.56 12.87 -9.09
N ASP A 32 24.34 12.09 -8.33
CA ASP A 32 25.72 11.75 -8.68
C ASP A 32 25.74 10.79 -9.88
N GLU A 33 25.96 11.34 -11.08
CA GLU A 33 25.88 10.58 -12.33
C GLU A 33 26.89 9.42 -12.39
N THR A 34 28.09 9.61 -11.84
CA THR A 34 29.13 8.58 -11.84
C THR A 34 28.70 7.42 -10.95
N PHE A 35 28.22 7.73 -9.75
CA PHE A 35 27.71 6.70 -8.83
C PHE A 35 26.46 6.02 -9.37
N ARG A 36 25.44 6.78 -9.81
CA ARG A 36 24.20 6.27 -10.40
C ARG A 36 24.47 5.27 -11.52
N ASN A 37 25.36 5.63 -12.45
CA ASN A 37 25.69 4.77 -13.59
C ASN A 37 26.43 3.51 -13.16
N SER A 38 27.28 3.58 -12.12
CA SER A 38 28.05 2.43 -11.61
C SER A 38 27.16 1.32 -11.04
N ILE A 39 26.02 1.67 -10.41
CA ILE A 39 25.05 0.72 -9.85
C ILE A 39 23.79 0.56 -10.72
N LYS A 40 23.74 1.23 -11.89
CA LYS A 40 22.60 1.23 -12.83
C LYS A 40 21.28 1.62 -12.17
N MET A 41 21.32 2.60 -11.26
CA MET A 41 20.13 3.07 -10.54
C MET A 41 19.19 3.82 -11.49
N LYS A 42 17.89 3.55 -11.36
CA LYS A 42 16.83 4.12 -12.19
C LYS A 42 15.63 4.50 -11.33
N LEU A 43 14.82 5.43 -11.82
CA LEU A 43 13.50 5.74 -11.26
C LEU A 43 12.41 5.11 -12.12
N ASP A 44 11.33 4.68 -11.47
CA ASP A 44 10.14 4.17 -12.13
C ASP A 44 9.23 5.35 -12.53
N HIS A 45 9.57 5.98 -13.66
CA HIS A 45 8.90 7.21 -14.10
C HIS A 45 7.44 7.01 -14.53
N THR A 46 7.04 5.79 -14.87
CA THR A 46 5.70 5.48 -15.40
C THR A 46 4.84 4.73 -14.40
N SER A 47 5.25 4.65 -13.14
CA SER A 47 4.53 3.92 -12.09
C SER A 47 4.22 2.47 -12.50
N THR A 48 5.18 1.80 -13.14
CA THR A 48 5.03 0.40 -13.56
C THR A 48 5.05 -0.53 -12.35
N LEU A 49 5.81 -0.16 -11.33
CA LEU A 49 6.04 -0.94 -10.12
C LEU A 49 5.56 -0.16 -8.89
N PHE A 50 5.85 1.13 -8.81
CA PHE A 50 5.60 1.98 -7.64
C PHE A 50 4.65 3.12 -7.98
N GLN A 51 3.51 3.18 -7.31
CA GLN A 51 2.60 4.32 -7.35
C GLN A 51 2.68 5.08 -6.03
N ASN A 52 3.30 6.26 -6.07
CA ASN A 52 3.19 7.23 -4.98
C ASN A 52 1.88 8.02 -5.13
N LEU A 53 1.11 8.18 -4.06
CA LEU A 53 -0.22 8.80 -4.12
C LEU A 53 -0.22 10.31 -3.93
N HIS A 54 0.78 10.86 -3.23
CA HIS A 54 0.86 12.31 -3.03
C HIS A 54 1.13 13.02 -4.36
N GLY A 55 0.23 13.92 -4.77
CA GLY A 55 0.30 14.62 -6.05
C GLY A 55 -0.26 13.84 -7.26
N ALA A 56 -0.54 12.54 -7.11
CA ALA A 56 -0.99 11.67 -8.21
C ALA A 56 -2.27 10.86 -7.86
N SER A 57 -2.97 11.22 -6.78
CA SER A 57 -4.19 10.51 -6.36
C SER A 57 -5.31 10.57 -7.39
N THR A 58 -5.32 11.61 -8.22
CA THR A 58 -6.29 11.76 -9.30
C THR A 58 -5.94 10.95 -10.53
N GLU A 59 -4.73 10.37 -10.64
CA GLU A 59 -4.26 9.59 -11.80
C GLU A 59 -4.60 8.10 -11.71
N ILE A 60 -5.21 7.68 -10.60
CA ILE A 60 -5.46 6.29 -10.29
C ILE A 60 -6.94 5.96 -10.21
N GLU A 61 -7.27 4.73 -10.55
CA GLU A 61 -8.61 4.17 -10.44
C GLU A 61 -8.56 2.73 -9.91
N ILE A 62 -9.63 2.32 -9.22
CA ILE A 62 -9.80 0.93 -8.84
C ILE A 62 -10.46 0.20 -10.02
N TYR A 63 -9.80 -0.84 -10.52
CA TYR A 63 -10.27 -1.66 -11.63
C TYR A 63 -10.60 -3.07 -11.15
N ALA A 64 -11.72 -3.62 -11.62
CA ALA A 64 -12.07 -5.03 -11.39
C ALA A 64 -11.42 -5.91 -12.46
N SER A 65 -10.62 -6.90 -12.05
CA SER A 65 -10.08 -7.90 -12.97
C SER A 65 -11.21 -8.63 -13.68
N GLU A 66 -11.08 -8.86 -14.99
CA GLU A 66 -12.09 -9.62 -15.73
C GLU A 66 -12.20 -11.05 -15.19
N SER A 67 -13.38 -11.38 -14.72
CA SER A 67 -13.75 -12.74 -14.32
C SER A 67 -14.29 -13.49 -15.54
N LYS A 68 -13.66 -14.62 -15.91
CA LYS A 68 -14.01 -15.39 -17.12
C LYS A 68 -15.40 -16.03 -17.02
N ASP A 69 -15.93 -16.16 -15.82
CA ASP A 69 -17.24 -16.70 -15.51
C ASP A 69 -17.84 -15.93 -14.33
N LYS A 70 -19.13 -15.55 -14.38
CA LYS A 70 -19.83 -14.79 -13.31
C LYS A 70 -19.88 -15.50 -11.93
N LYS A 71 -19.14 -16.60 -11.75
CA LYS A 71 -19.03 -17.41 -10.55
C LYS A 71 -17.70 -17.23 -9.82
N THR A 72 -16.65 -16.72 -10.48
CA THR A 72 -15.38 -16.42 -9.81
C THR A 72 -15.36 -14.96 -9.35
N PRO A 73 -15.07 -14.69 -8.07
CA PRO A 73 -15.05 -13.32 -7.55
C PRO A 73 -13.97 -12.51 -8.26
N GLU A 74 -14.32 -11.31 -8.69
CA GLU A 74 -13.37 -10.36 -9.25
C GLU A 74 -12.35 -9.93 -8.21
N LYS A 75 -11.14 -9.60 -8.68
CA LYS A 75 -10.10 -8.99 -7.86
C LYS A 75 -10.03 -7.52 -8.21
N TYR A 76 -9.99 -6.66 -7.19
CA TYR A 76 -9.74 -5.25 -7.39
C TYR A 76 -8.24 -4.95 -7.37
N VAL A 77 -7.80 -4.21 -8.37
CA VAL A 77 -6.43 -3.71 -8.55
C VAL A 77 -6.47 -2.20 -8.73
N VAL A 78 -5.35 -1.53 -8.52
CA VAL A 78 -5.21 -0.12 -8.87
C VAL A 78 -4.52 0.00 -10.22
N LYS A 79 -5.08 0.82 -11.10
CA LYS A 79 -4.45 1.21 -12.36
C LYS A 79 -4.13 2.69 -12.35
N ASN A 80 -3.00 3.05 -12.92
CA ASN A 80 -2.71 4.43 -13.28
C ASN A 80 -3.21 4.62 -14.72
N TYR A 81 -4.24 5.44 -14.92
CA TYR A 81 -4.83 5.64 -16.24
C TYR A 81 -3.98 6.57 -17.12
N PHE A 82 -3.12 7.39 -16.52
CA PHE A 82 -2.25 8.31 -17.25
C PHE A 82 -1.09 7.57 -17.93
N THR A 83 -0.49 6.59 -17.23
CA THR A 83 0.62 5.77 -17.75
C THR A 83 0.17 4.41 -18.27
N HIS A 84 -1.12 4.07 -18.12
CA HIS A 84 -1.70 2.77 -18.47
C HIS A 84 -1.00 1.58 -17.80
N THR A 85 -0.55 1.75 -16.56
CA THR A 85 0.11 0.70 -15.77
C THR A 85 -0.77 0.17 -14.63
N GLU A 86 -0.45 -1.04 -14.17
CA GLU A 86 -1.01 -1.63 -12.95
C GLU A 86 0.12 -1.75 -11.91
N PRO A 87 0.35 -0.72 -11.08
CA PRO A 87 1.44 -0.70 -10.11
C PRO A 87 1.31 -1.82 -9.08
N MET A 88 2.43 -2.46 -8.75
CA MET A 88 2.46 -3.53 -7.73
C MET A 88 2.50 -3.00 -6.30
N ILE A 89 3.11 -1.82 -6.09
CA ILE A 89 3.28 -1.19 -4.78
C ILE A 89 2.57 0.15 -4.80
N ILE A 90 1.62 0.32 -3.89
CA ILE A 90 0.91 1.58 -3.68
C ILE A 90 1.44 2.20 -2.39
N HIS A 91 2.00 3.40 -2.49
CA HIS A 91 2.58 4.11 -1.37
C HIS A 91 1.79 5.39 -1.09
N GLY A 92 1.05 5.40 0.02
CA GLY A 92 0.39 6.60 0.53
C GLY A 92 1.38 7.56 1.21
N ASN A 93 2.31 8.15 0.46
CA ASN A 93 3.28 9.12 0.98
C ASN A 93 2.64 10.48 1.35
N GLY A 94 3.31 11.28 2.18
CA GLY A 94 2.83 12.61 2.56
C GLY A 94 1.38 12.62 3.08
N PHE A 95 0.57 13.57 2.58
CA PHE A 95 -0.83 13.76 3.00
C PHE A 95 -1.86 12.81 2.34
N SER A 96 -1.42 11.68 1.75
CA SER A 96 -2.30 10.76 1.01
C SER A 96 -2.74 9.51 1.79
N LYS A 97 -2.55 9.50 3.12
CA LYS A 97 -2.87 8.35 3.99
C LYS A 97 -4.35 7.94 3.92
N LEU A 98 -5.26 8.91 3.85
CA LEU A 98 -6.70 8.63 3.74
C LEU A 98 -7.06 8.01 2.40
N THR A 99 -6.42 8.45 1.30
CA THR A 99 -6.56 7.80 -0.02
C THR A 99 -6.09 6.36 0.04
N LEU A 100 -4.95 6.09 0.67
CA LEU A 100 -4.47 4.72 0.85
C LEU A 100 -5.45 3.87 1.68
N ASN A 101 -6.02 4.41 2.75
CA ASN A 101 -7.04 3.71 3.56
C ASN A 101 -8.28 3.38 2.72
N TYR A 102 -8.72 4.30 1.87
CA TYR A 102 -9.83 4.06 0.94
C TYR A 102 -9.51 2.90 -0.02
N LEU A 103 -8.33 2.92 -0.66
CA LEU A 103 -7.90 1.85 -1.57
C LEU A 103 -7.81 0.50 -0.83
N GLY A 104 -7.32 0.52 0.42
CA GLY A 104 -7.18 -0.65 1.27
C GLY A 104 -8.49 -1.35 1.63
N ASN A 105 -9.65 -0.70 1.44
CA ASN A 105 -10.94 -1.37 1.59
C ASN A 105 -11.23 -2.37 0.45
N TYR A 106 -10.51 -2.25 -0.67
CA TYR A 106 -10.74 -3.07 -1.87
C TYR A 106 -9.48 -3.86 -2.27
N VAL A 107 -8.30 -3.23 -2.24
CA VAL A 107 -7.05 -3.74 -2.81
C VAL A 107 -6.05 -4.17 -1.72
N PRO A 108 -5.37 -5.33 -1.86
CA PRO A 108 -5.68 -6.41 -2.79
C PRO A 108 -6.75 -7.32 -2.19
N ASN A 109 -7.84 -7.56 -2.92
CA ASN A 109 -8.83 -8.60 -2.60
C ASN A 109 -9.41 -8.51 -1.17
N MET A 110 -9.76 -7.31 -0.73
CA MET A 110 -10.40 -7.07 0.58
C MET A 110 -11.93 -7.12 0.49
N TRP A 111 -12.46 -6.85 -0.70
CA TRP A 111 -13.88 -6.87 -1.02
C TRP A 111 -14.10 -7.39 -2.45
N ASN A 112 -15.19 -8.12 -2.68
CA ASN A 112 -15.69 -8.46 -4.03
C ASN A 112 -17.23 -8.52 -4.05
N SER A 113 -17.83 -8.52 -5.24
CA SER A 113 -19.28 -8.47 -5.44
C SER A 113 -20.04 -9.73 -5.03
N ILE A 114 -19.34 -10.87 -4.90
CA ILE A 114 -19.94 -12.18 -4.57
C ILE A 114 -19.91 -12.40 -3.04
N ASP A 115 -18.73 -12.26 -2.44
CA ASP A 115 -18.47 -12.54 -1.03
C ASP A 115 -18.66 -11.30 -0.12
N GLY A 116 -18.71 -10.11 -0.72
CA GLY A 116 -18.64 -8.85 0.00
C GLY A 116 -17.25 -8.65 0.61
N CYS A 117 -17.20 -8.19 1.86
CA CYS A 117 -15.96 -8.00 2.59
C CYS A 117 -15.35 -9.35 3.01
N ILE A 118 -14.20 -9.70 2.43
CA ILE A 118 -13.51 -10.98 2.67
C ILE A 118 -12.94 -11.02 4.09
N LYS A 119 -12.36 -9.91 4.56
CA LYS A 119 -11.71 -9.83 5.88
C LYS A 119 -12.67 -9.69 7.06
N CYS A 120 -13.91 -9.27 6.84
CA CYS A 120 -14.85 -8.96 7.92
C CYS A 120 -15.26 -10.20 8.73
N LYS A 121 -15.04 -11.40 8.20
CA LYS A 121 -15.29 -12.67 8.92
C LYS A 121 -14.08 -13.16 9.70
N GLU A 122 -12.90 -12.58 9.49
CA GLU A 122 -11.69 -12.96 10.20
C GLU A 122 -11.78 -12.58 11.68
N ARG A 123 -11.29 -13.47 12.55
CA ARG A 123 -11.19 -13.25 14.00
C ARG A 123 -12.51 -12.86 14.67
N THR A 124 -13.64 -13.26 14.09
CA THR A 124 -14.95 -13.06 14.70
C THR A 124 -15.07 -13.89 15.98
N LEU A 125 -15.54 -13.25 17.06
CA LEU A 125 -15.81 -13.92 18.34
C LEU A 125 -17.28 -14.30 18.40
N ASN A 126 -17.57 -15.61 18.43
CA ASN A 126 -18.92 -16.08 18.66
C ASN A 126 -19.24 -16.04 20.17
N LEU A 127 -20.08 -15.07 20.54
CA LEU A 127 -20.52 -14.85 21.92
C LEU A 127 -21.83 -15.60 22.27
N THR A 128 -22.46 -16.28 21.31
CA THR A 128 -23.71 -17.02 21.53
C THR A 128 -23.53 -18.09 22.60
N ASN A 129 -24.43 -18.12 23.57
CA ASN A 129 -24.44 -19.08 24.69
C ASN A 129 -23.14 -19.13 25.52
N LYS A 130 -22.32 -18.07 25.51
CA LYS A 130 -21.14 -18.00 26.39
C LYS A 130 -21.56 -17.57 27.80
N PRO A 131 -21.00 -18.18 28.86
CA PRO A 131 -21.28 -17.75 30.22
C PRO A 131 -20.71 -16.35 30.46
N ALA A 132 -21.37 -15.54 31.30
CA ALA A 132 -21.00 -14.15 31.55
C ALA A 132 -19.51 -13.95 31.91
N LYS A 133 -18.92 -14.89 32.68
CA LYS A 133 -17.49 -14.87 33.03
C LYS A 133 -16.51 -14.94 31.85
N ASN A 134 -16.97 -15.42 30.69
CA ASN A 134 -16.18 -15.55 29.46
C ASN A 134 -16.56 -14.47 28.42
N MET A 135 -17.44 -13.55 28.76
CA MET A 135 -17.83 -12.44 27.89
C MET A 135 -16.85 -11.26 28.07
N PRO A 136 -16.56 -10.48 27.01
CA PRO A 136 -15.83 -9.23 27.16
C PRO A 136 -16.58 -8.25 28.09
N LEU A 137 -15.84 -7.58 28.97
CA LEU A 137 -16.41 -6.50 29.78
C LEU A 137 -16.65 -5.26 28.90
N VAL A 138 -17.85 -4.70 28.98
CA VAL A 138 -18.25 -3.51 28.21
C VAL A 138 -18.65 -2.40 29.16
N TYR A 139 -18.14 -1.20 28.94
CA TYR A 139 -18.56 0.01 29.64
C TYR A 139 -19.55 0.78 28.76
N LEU A 140 -20.72 1.11 29.33
CA LEU A 140 -21.73 1.92 28.66
C LEU A 140 -21.69 3.33 29.23
N ALA A 141 -21.34 4.31 28.40
CA ALA A 141 -21.40 5.72 28.74
C ALA A 141 -22.68 6.34 28.14
N ILE A 142 -23.56 6.87 28.99
CA ILE A 142 -24.78 7.57 28.59
C ILE A 142 -24.63 9.03 29.00
N PHE A 143 -24.71 9.91 28.01
CA PHE A 143 -24.70 11.36 28.22
C PHE A 143 -26.13 11.86 27.97
N ILE A 144 -26.72 12.53 28.96
CA ILE A 144 -28.06 13.15 28.86
C ILE A 144 -27.83 14.66 28.80
N GLU A 145 -28.45 15.31 27.83
CA GLU A 145 -28.51 16.78 27.68
C GLU A 145 -29.69 17.36 28.46
#